data_AF-X1Q5R7-F1
#
_entry.id   AF-X1Q5R7-F1
#
_cell.length_a   1.000
_cell.length_b   1.000
_cell.length_c   1.000
_cell.angle_alpha   90.00
_cell.angle_beta   90.00
_cell.angle_gamma   90.00
#
_symmetry.space_group_name_H-M   'P 1'
#
loop_
_entity.id
_entity.type
_entity.pdbx_description
1 polymer ?
#
loop_
_entity_poly.entity_id
_entity_poly.type
_entity_poly.pdbx_seq_one_letter_code
_entity_poly.pdbx_strand_id
1 'polypeptide(L)'
;RLEIAYIISRCLDESLINLRYLLQRDVDNLFDEYIGYSLREEKRLLNRIQGNIIKRGYELPIESRMISSINRAFEISSFSPEQVNETKRKPWGEKIYERAKSIGMEDLYFALFSLPSHSVHGNWQDLIAFHLEYEKGEFSPRIKWTHLEPQLLFTAALLSADSNKLYLNEIIQECPDEDQIDNLLDDIILRVRVADELHEQFLNQE
;
A
#
# COMPACT_ATOMS: atom_id res chain seq x y z
N ARG A 1 9.69 16.39 4.15
CA ARG A 1 10.00 14.93 4.09
C ARG A 1 8.89 14.07 4.67
N LEU A 2 8.09 14.59 5.61
CA LEU A 2 6.98 13.85 6.20
C LEU A 2 5.91 13.52 5.16
N GLU A 3 5.67 14.39 4.19
CA GLU A 3 4.84 14.16 3.02
C GLU A 3 5.31 12.94 2.20
N ILE A 4 6.63 12.76 2.03
CA ILE A 4 7.20 11.59 1.36
C ILE A 4 7.01 10.33 2.20
N ALA A 5 7.22 10.43 3.52
CA ALA A 5 6.97 9.31 4.43
C ALA A 5 5.50 8.90 4.42
N TYR A 6 4.56 9.85 4.34
CA TYR A 6 3.14 9.57 4.17
C TYR A 6 2.85 8.87 2.84
N ILE A 7 3.46 9.29 1.73
CA ILE A 7 3.29 8.61 0.44
C ILE A 7 3.75 7.15 0.52
N ILE A 8 4.92 6.90 1.13
CA ILE A 8 5.48 5.55 1.25
C ILE A 8 4.66 4.70 2.22
N SER A 9 4.36 5.22 3.42
CA SER A 9 3.54 4.53 4.42
C SER A 9 2.20 4.13 3.83
N ARG A 10 1.56 5.04 3.09
CA ARG A 10 0.24 4.81 2.51
C ARG A 10 0.21 3.59 1.58
N CYS A 11 1.28 3.33 0.82
CA CYS A 11 1.41 2.13 -0.01
C CYS A 11 1.58 0.85 0.84
N LEU A 12 2.38 0.93 1.90
CA LEU A 12 2.57 -0.17 2.85
C LEU A 12 1.26 -0.51 3.57
N ASP A 13 0.57 0.50 4.10
CA ASP A 13 -0.67 0.34 4.87
C ASP A 13 -1.78 -0.32 4.03
N GLU A 14 -1.91 0.06 2.75
CA GLU A 14 -2.82 -0.62 1.83
C GLU A 14 -2.46 -2.10 1.62
N SER A 15 -1.17 -2.38 1.49
CA SER A 15 -0.66 -3.74 1.31
C SER A 15 -0.93 -4.60 2.55
N LEU A 16 -0.73 -4.05 3.75
CA LEU A 16 -0.99 -4.73 5.02
C LEU A 16 -2.49 -5.01 5.21
N ILE A 17 -3.37 -4.02 4.93
CA ILE A 17 -4.82 -4.23 4.98
C ILE A 17 -5.24 -5.31 3.98
N ASN A 18 -4.74 -5.25 2.74
CA ASN A 18 -5.07 -6.23 1.72
C ASN A 18 -4.59 -7.64 2.10
N LEU A 19 -3.37 -7.77 2.61
CA LEU A 19 -2.79 -9.04 3.03
C LEU A 19 -3.63 -9.65 4.16
N ARG A 20 -3.85 -8.91 5.25
CA ARG A 20 -4.65 -9.39 6.38
C ARG A 20 -6.07 -9.75 5.96
N TYR A 21 -6.68 -8.96 5.09
CA TYR A 21 -8.01 -9.25 4.55
C TYR A 21 -8.03 -10.55 3.72
N LEU A 22 -7.01 -10.81 2.89
CA LEU A 22 -6.89 -12.06 2.14
C LEU A 22 -6.65 -13.28 3.05
N LEU A 23 -5.87 -13.11 4.11
CA LEU A 23 -5.54 -14.20 5.05
C LEU A 23 -6.71 -14.55 5.98
N GLN A 24 -7.47 -13.56 6.43
CA GLN A 24 -8.50 -13.75 7.46
C GLN A 24 -9.91 -13.99 6.91
N ARG A 25 -10.11 -13.81 5.60
CA ARG A 25 -11.42 -13.98 4.96
C ARG A 25 -11.44 -15.24 4.12
N ASP A 26 -12.21 -16.20 4.59
CA ASP A 26 -12.53 -17.41 3.83
C ASP A 26 -13.70 -17.13 2.88
N VAL A 27 -13.40 -16.48 1.76
CA VAL A 27 -14.35 -16.19 0.68
C VAL A 27 -13.84 -16.82 -0.60
N ASP A 28 -14.66 -17.70 -1.19
CA ASP A 28 -14.36 -18.36 -2.45
C ASP A 28 -13.94 -17.35 -3.53
N ASN A 29 -12.86 -17.67 -4.24
CA ASN A 29 -12.30 -16.88 -5.34
C ASN A 29 -11.80 -15.48 -4.96
N LEU A 30 -11.63 -15.15 -3.67
CA LEU A 30 -11.18 -13.81 -3.28
C LEU A 30 -9.78 -13.47 -3.82
N PHE A 31 -8.87 -14.47 -3.83
CA PHE A 31 -7.55 -14.34 -4.45
C PHE A 31 -7.66 -14.08 -5.95
N ASP A 32 -8.54 -14.80 -6.66
CA ASP A 32 -8.76 -14.59 -8.09
C ASP A 32 -9.36 -13.21 -8.38
N GLU A 33 -10.27 -12.73 -7.53
CA GLU A 33 -10.78 -11.36 -7.63
C GLU A 33 -9.66 -10.33 -7.45
N TYR A 34 -8.76 -10.54 -6.48
CA TYR A 34 -7.61 -9.67 -6.23
C TYR A 34 -6.64 -9.66 -7.42
N ILE A 35 -6.25 -10.84 -7.92
CA ILE A 35 -5.34 -10.99 -9.05
C ILE A 35 -5.95 -10.35 -10.30
N GLY A 36 -7.19 -10.73 -10.64
CA GLY A 36 -7.89 -10.19 -11.80
C GLY A 36 -8.14 -8.68 -11.72
N TYR A 37 -8.34 -8.13 -10.53
CA TYR A 37 -8.42 -6.68 -10.33
C TYR A 37 -7.06 -6.01 -10.53
N SER A 38 -5.98 -6.62 -10.05
CA SER A 38 -4.63 -6.08 -10.13
C SER A 38 -4.12 -6.04 -11.56
N LEU A 39 -4.51 -7.00 -12.41
CA LEU A 39 -4.12 -7.10 -13.83
C LEU A 39 -4.88 -6.16 -14.79
N ARG A 40 -5.71 -5.26 -14.26
CA ARG A 40 -6.55 -4.37 -15.08
C ARG A 40 -5.74 -3.37 -15.87
N GLU A 41 -4.74 -2.76 -15.25
CA GLU A 41 -3.96 -1.72 -15.92
C GLU A 41 -3.08 -2.33 -17.02
N GLU A 42 -2.56 -3.54 -16.80
CA GLU A 42 -1.89 -4.37 -17.79
C GLU A 42 -2.79 -4.62 -19.00
N LYS A 43 -4.04 -5.03 -18.77
CA LYS A 43 -5.03 -5.20 -19.85
C LYS A 43 -5.32 -3.90 -20.59
N ARG A 44 -5.51 -2.78 -19.88
CA ARG A 44 -5.76 -1.46 -20.52
C ARG A 44 -4.58 -1.04 -21.38
N LEU A 45 -3.37 -1.22 -20.87
CA LEU A 45 -2.16 -0.87 -21.59
C LEU A 45 -1.98 -1.76 -22.82
N LEU A 46 -2.22 -3.06 -22.70
CA LEU A 46 -2.19 -4.01 -23.82
C LEU A 46 -3.16 -3.58 -24.94
N ASN A 47 -4.43 -3.33 -24.60
CA ASN A 47 -5.44 -2.88 -25.55
C ASN A 47 -5.03 -1.57 -26.24
N ARG A 48 -4.44 -0.64 -25.50
CA ARG A 48 -3.96 0.64 -26.04
C ARG A 48 -2.78 0.46 -26.99
N ILE A 49 -1.82 -0.39 -26.64
CA ILE A 49 -0.67 -0.71 -27.50
C ILE A 49 -1.16 -1.36 -28.80
N GLN A 50 -2.00 -2.39 -28.69
CA GLN A 50 -2.56 -3.09 -29.85
C GLN A 50 -3.34 -2.14 -30.77
N GLY A 51 -4.17 -1.26 -30.19
CA GLY A 51 -4.88 -0.22 -30.95
C GLY A 51 -3.94 0.74 -31.69
N ASN A 52 -2.82 1.13 -31.05
CA ASN A 52 -1.81 1.97 -31.68
C ASN A 52 -1.09 1.26 -32.84
N ILE A 53 -0.74 -0.02 -32.66
CA ILE A 53 -0.12 -0.86 -33.69
C ILE A 53 -1.04 -0.97 -34.90
N ILE A 54 -2.33 -1.28 -34.69
CA ILE A 54 -3.33 -1.38 -35.77
C ILE A 54 -3.46 -0.04 -36.52
N LYS A 55 -3.63 1.07 -35.79
CA LYS A 55 -3.79 2.40 -36.39
C LYS A 55 -2.56 2.85 -37.17
N ARG A 56 -1.37 2.49 -36.69
CA ARG A 56 -0.09 2.88 -37.30
C ARG A 56 0.36 1.91 -38.41
N GLY A 57 -0.09 0.66 -38.38
CA GLY A 57 0.24 -0.39 -39.34
C GLY A 57 1.54 -1.15 -39.07
N TYR A 58 2.26 -0.85 -37.99
CA TYR A 58 3.47 -1.58 -37.59
C TYR A 58 3.75 -1.47 -36.09
N GLU A 59 4.46 -2.48 -35.57
CA GLU A 59 4.89 -2.59 -34.18
C GLU A 59 6.26 -1.92 -33.96
N LEU A 60 6.40 -1.20 -32.84
CA LEU A 60 7.67 -0.64 -32.39
C LEU A 60 8.42 -1.62 -31.47
N PRO A 61 9.77 -1.60 -31.47
CA PRO A 61 10.53 -2.46 -30.55
C PRO A 61 10.20 -2.28 -29.06
N ILE A 62 9.83 -1.07 -28.63
CA ILE A 62 9.39 -0.82 -27.25
C ILE A 62 8.03 -1.46 -26.96
N GLU A 63 7.11 -1.46 -27.92
CA GLU A 63 5.80 -2.08 -27.77
C GLU A 63 5.94 -3.60 -27.65
N SER A 64 6.83 -4.22 -28.44
CA SER A 64 7.16 -5.63 -28.31
C SER A 64 7.61 -6.00 -26.89
N ARG A 65 8.52 -5.20 -26.31
CA ARG A 65 8.99 -5.39 -24.93
C ARG A 65 7.89 -5.18 -23.90
N MET A 66 7.05 -4.18 -24.08
CA MET A 66 5.91 -3.92 -23.19
C MET A 66 4.89 -5.07 -23.24
N ILE A 67 4.53 -5.54 -24.44
CA ILE A 67 3.63 -6.69 -24.64
C ILE A 67 4.20 -7.93 -23.97
N SER A 68 5.50 -8.21 -24.15
CA SER A 68 6.16 -9.34 -23.49
C SER A 68 6.10 -9.25 -21.97
N SER A 69 6.35 -8.06 -21.39
CA SER A 69 6.25 -7.84 -19.95
C SER A 69 4.82 -8.02 -19.44
N ILE A 70 3.82 -7.54 -20.18
CA ILE A 70 2.40 -7.70 -19.84
C ILE A 70 2.00 -9.17 -19.90
N ASN A 71 2.33 -9.88 -20.98
CA ASN A 71 2.00 -11.29 -21.14
C ASN A 71 2.65 -12.14 -20.06
N ARG A 72 3.89 -11.82 -19.67
CA ARG A 72 4.56 -12.48 -18.53
C ARG A 72 3.79 -12.29 -17.23
N ALA A 73 3.23 -11.09 -16.97
CA ALA A 73 2.42 -10.86 -15.77
C ALA A 73 1.15 -11.74 -15.76
N PHE A 74 0.46 -11.84 -16.90
CA PHE A 74 -0.69 -12.74 -17.05
C PHE A 74 -0.30 -14.21 -16.86
N GLU A 75 0.79 -14.65 -17.48
CA GLU A 75 1.30 -16.02 -17.40
C GLU A 75 1.61 -16.44 -15.96
N ILE A 76 2.43 -15.65 -15.23
CA ILE A 76 2.81 -15.99 -13.84
C ILE A 76 1.62 -15.91 -12.87
N SER A 77 0.61 -15.11 -13.21
CA SER A 77 -0.63 -15.01 -12.44
C SER A 77 -1.63 -16.12 -12.78
N SER A 78 -1.37 -16.98 -13.77
CA SER A 78 -2.32 -17.99 -14.26
C SER A 78 -3.65 -17.40 -14.76
N PHE A 79 -3.60 -16.21 -15.36
CA PHE A 79 -4.76 -15.52 -15.94
C PHE A 79 -4.56 -15.27 -17.43
N SER A 80 -5.64 -15.26 -18.19
CA SER A 80 -5.68 -14.76 -19.56
C SER A 80 -6.18 -13.31 -19.59
N PRO A 81 -5.72 -12.48 -20.54
CA PRO A 81 -6.24 -11.13 -20.72
C PRO A 81 -7.77 -11.09 -20.89
N GLU A 82 -8.37 -12.10 -21.51
CA GLU A 82 -9.81 -12.18 -21.75
C GLU A 82 -10.62 -12.35 -20.46
N GLN A 83 -10.05 -12.95 -19.42
CA GLN A 83 -10.71 -13.16 -18.12
C GLN A 83 -10.83 -11.85 -17.30
N VAL A 84 -9.98 -10.86 -17.57
CA VAL A 84 -9.97 -9.60 -16.82
C VAL A 84 -10.98 -8.61 -17.41
N ASN A 85 -11.88 -8.06 -16.60
CA ASN A 85 -12.70 -6.92 -17.03
C ASN A 85 -12.05 -5.61 -16.57
N GLU A 86 -11.41 -4.92 -17.50
CA GLU A 86 -10.68 -3.67 -17.27
C GLU A 86 -11.58 -2.44 -17.10
N THR A 87 -12.86 -2.55 -17.49
CA THR A 87 -13.83 -1.44 -17.38
C THR A 87 -14.66 -1.49 -16.10
N LYS A 88 -14.71 -2.65 -15.42
CA LYS A 88 -15.46 -2.79 -14.16
C LYS A 88 -14.85 -1.82 -13.13
N ARG A 89 -15.71 -0.96 -12.57
CA ARG A 89 -15.30 0.08 -11.60
C ARG A 89 -15.31 -0.40 -10.16
N LYS A 90 -16.02 -1.50 -9.89
CA LYS A 90 -16.10 -2.06 -8.54
C LYS A 90 -14.72 -2.58 -8.12
N PRO A 91 -14.28 -2.32 -6.86
CA PRO A 91 -13.12 -2.98 -6.27
C PRO A 91 -13.29 -4.50 -6.23
N TRP A 92 -12.19 -5.23 -6.03
CA TRP A 92 -12.22 -6.63 -5.64
C TRP A 92 -12.72 -6.76 -4.21
N GLY A 93 -13.48 -7.82 -3.91
CA GLY A 93 -14.14 -7.98 -2.63
C GLY A 93 -14.92 -6.73 -2.21
N GLU A 94 -14.49 -6.15 -1.08
CA GLU A 94 -15.06 -4.94 -0.51
C GLU A 94 -14.17 -3.71 -0.76
N LYS A 95 -14.72 -2.52 -0.52
CA LYS A 95 -13.89 -1.31 -0.52
C LYS A 95 -12.85 -1.44 0.60
N ILE A 96 -11.59 -1.09 0.36
CA ILE A 96 -10.96 -0.10 1.23
C ILE A 96 -11.15 -0.24 2.74
N TYR A 97 -11.86 0.77 3.24
CA TYR A 97 -12.39 0.90 4.58
C TYR A 97 -13.15 -0.33 5.10
N GLU A 98 -14.04 -0.93 4.31
CA GLU A 98 -14.80 -2.12 4.74
C GLU A 98 -13.87 -3.32 4.99
N ARG A 99 -12.83 -3.47 4.15
CA ARG A 99 -11.79 -4.49 4.37
C ARG A 99 -11.07 -4.24 5.69
N ALA A 100 -10.60 -3.00 5.92
CA ALA A 100 -9.95 -2.62 7.17
C ALA A 100 -10.85 -2.86 8.40
N LYS A 101 -12.13 -2.51 8.28
CA LYS A 101 -13.13 -2.75 9.32
C LYS A 101 -13.31 -4.24 9.63
N SER A 102 -13.39 -5.07 8.59
CA SER A 102 -13.60 -6.51 8.75
C SER A 102 -12.46 -7.23 9.46
N ILE A 103 -11.25 -6.65 9.47
CA ILE A 103 -10.05 -7.16 10.14
C ILE A 103 -9.72 -6.41 11.44
N GLY A 104 -10.66 -5.60 11.95
CA GLY A 104 -10.49 -4.86 13.21
C GLY A 104 -9.54 -3.66 13.14
N MET A 105 -9.26 -3.13 11.94
CA MET A 105 -8.36 -1.99 11.71
C MET A 105 -9.10 -0.70 11.33
N GLU A 106 -10.36 -0.54 11.76
CA GLU A 106 -11.18 0.63 11.37
C GLU A 106 -10.61 1.96 11.88
N ASP A 107 -10.10 2.00 13.11
CA ASP A 107 -9.51 3.21 13.68
C ASP A 107 -8.16 3.54 13.02
N LEU A 108 -7.34 2.51 12.80
CA LEU A 108 -6.04 2.64 12.14
C LEU A 108 -6.19 3.08 10.68
N TYR A 109 -7.27 2.71 10.00
CA TYR A 109 -7.55 3.16 8.63
C TYR A 109 -7.55 4.69 8.53
N PHE A 110 -8.15 5.40 9.48
CA PHE A 110 -8.20 6.86 9.39
C PHE A 110 -6.81 7.48 9.54
N ALA A 111 -6.03 7.00 10.52
CA ALA A 111 -4.71 7.52 10.82
C ALA A 111 -3.66 7.18 9.75
N LEU A 112 -3.71 5.98 9.18
CA LEU A 112 -2.64 5.43 8.33
C LEU A 112 -3.00 5.44 6.85
N PHE A 113 -4.29 5.39 6.52
CA PHE A 113 -4.74 5.34 5.13
C PHE A 113 -5.41 6.64 4.69
N SER A 114 -6.39 7.13 5.45
CA SER A 114 -7.19 8.28 5.05
C SER A 114 -6.39 9.58 5.13
N LEU A 115 -5.79 9.91 6.27
CA LEU A 115 -5.04 11.16 6.45
C LEU A 115 -3.78 11.22 5.55
N PRO A 116 -2.94 10.18 5.47
CA PRO A 116 -1.76 10.22 4.59
C PRO A 116 -2.10 10.34 3.09
N SER A 117 -3.34 10.01 2.68
CA SER A 117 -3.78 10.21 1.29
C SER A 117 -3.76 11.68 0.85
N HIS A 118 -3.78 12.63 1.79
CA HIS A 118 -3.61 14.04 1.49
C HIS A 118 -2.30 14.30 0.73
N SER A 119 -1.19 13.70 1.20
CA SER A 119 0.13 13.83 0.58
C SER A 119 0.30 13.02 -0.69
N VAL A 120 -0.46 11.94 -0.88
CA VAL A 120 -0.48 11.20 -2.15
C VAL A 120 -1.14 12.01 -3.27
N HIS A 121 -2.17 12.78 -2.93
CA HIS A 121 -2.96 13.51 -3.92
C HIS A 121 -2.63 15.00 -4.01
N GLY A 122 -1.75 15.52 -3.14
CA GLY A 122 -1.37 16.94 -3.11
C GLY A 122 -2.57 17.87 -2.90
N ASN A 123 -3.51 17.48 -2.04
CA ASN A 123 -4.74 18.24 -1.85
C ASN A 123 -4.56 19.44 -0.91
N TRP A 124 -5.64 20.19 -0.66
CA TRP A 124 -5.56 21.41 0.15
C TRP A 124 -4.94 21.20 1.54
N GLN A 125 -5.24 20.07 2.19
CA GLN A 125 -4.68 19.76 3.50
C GLN A 125 -3.16 19.58 3.44
N ASP A 126 -2.66 18.94 2.38
CA ASP A 126 -1.22 18.78 2.14
C ASP A 126 -0.53 20.13 1.92
N LEU A 127 -1.17 21.02 1.14
CA LEU A 127 -0.67 22.37 0.92
C LEU A 127 -0.55 23.15 2.23
N ILE A 128 -1.59 23.18 3.06
CA ILE A 128 -1.53 23.94 4.34
C ILE A 128 -0.66 23.26 5.40
N ALA A 129 -0.51 21.94 5.36
CA ALA A 129 0.32 21.20 6.30
C ALA A 129 1.82 21.38 6.01
N PHE A 130 2.22 21.34 4.73
CA PHE A 130 3.64 21.21 4.36
C PHE A 130 4.18 22.35 3.48
N HIS A 131 3.33 23.02 2.71
CA HIS A 131 3.78 23.91 1.63
C HIS A 131 3.44 25.38 1.86
N LEU A 132 2.53 25.69 2.78
CA LEU A 132 2.08 27.05 3.07
C LEU A 132 2.31 27.44 4.54
N GLU A 133 2.55 28.72 4.75
CA GLU A 133 2.45 29.41 6.03
C GLU A 133 1.24 30.35 5.97
N TYR A 134 0.52 30.50 7.07
CA TYR A 134 -0.64 31.39 7.16
C TYR A 134 -0.42 32.41 8.26
N GLU A 135 -0.23 33.67 7.87
CA GLU A 135 0.02 34.77 8.79
C GLU A 135 -0.85 35.97 8.42
N LYS A 136 -1.49 36.59 9.42
CA LYS A 136 -2.27 37.85 9.26
C LYS A 136 -3.33 37.83 8.14
N GLY A 137 -3.89 36.66 7.83
CA GLY A 137 -4.92 36.53 6.80
C GLY A 137 -4.39 36.18 5.41
N GLU A 138 -3.08 36.07 5.24
CA GLU A 138 -2.43 35.80 3.95
C GLU A 138 -1.65 34.49 3.98
N PHE A 139 -1.57 33.83 2.82
CA PHE A 139 -0.75 32.63 2.63
C PHE A 139 0.57 32.99 1.95
N SER A 140 1.67 32.45 2.47
CA SER A 140 3.00 32.51 1.86
C SER A 140 3.58 31.10 1.68
N PRO A 141 4.50 30.87 0.73
CA PRO A 141 5.17 29.59 0.60
C PRO A 141 6.04 29.28 1.81
N ARG A 142 5.91 28.06 2.36
CA ARG A 142 6.84 27.53 3.34
C ARG A 142 8.12 27.08 2.63
N ILE A 143 9.24 27.74 2.91
CA ILE A 143 10.55 27.41 2.33
C ILE A 143 11.44 26.55 3.24
N LYS A 144 10.99 26.32 4.48
CA LYS A 144 11.70 25.50 5.46
C LYS A 144 11.22 24.06 5.43
N TRP A 145 12.16 23.14 5.63
CA TRP A 145 11.86 21.72 5.72
C TRP A 145 11.11 21.39 7.00
N THR A 146 10.20 20.43 6.91
CA THR A 146 9.53 19.86 8.09
C THR A 146 10.44 18.86 8.79
N HIS A 147 10.32 18.80 10.11
CA HIS A 147 10.87 17.73 10.93
C HIS A 147 10.03 16.46 10.76
N LEU A 148 10.67 15.31 10.91
CA LEU A 148 10.02 14.00 10.78
C LEU A 148 9.97 13.37 12.16
N GLU A 149 8.76 13.14 12.63
CA GLU A 149 8.48 12.38 13.84
C GLU A 149 8.50 10.87 13.50
N PRO A 150 9.20 10.02 14.27
CA PRO A 150 9.40 8.60 13.95
C PRO A 150 8.17 7.72 14.18
N GLN A 151 7.11 8.22 14.84
CA GLN A 151 5.92 7.44 15.23
C GLN A 151 5.22 6.79 14.04
N LEU A 152 5.22 7.44 12.87
CA LEU A 152 4.69 6.83 11.64
C LEU A 152 5.47 5.57 11.27
N LEU A 153 6.81 5.61 11.39
CA LEU A 153 7.68 4.47 11.09
C LEU A 153 7.55 3.38 12.15
N PHE A 154 7.38 3.75 13.42
CA PHE A 154 7.12 2.80 14.49
C PHE A 154 5.81 2.05 14.25
N THR A 155 4.74 2.77 13.92
CA THR A 155 3.44 2.16 13.62
C THR A 155 3.53 1.21 12.42
N ALA A 156 4.19 1.65 11.34
CA ALA A 156 4.43 0.82 10.16
C ALA A 156 5.21 -0.46 10.49
N ALA A 157 6.24 -0.37 11.35
CA ALA A 157 7.04 -1.52 11.77
C ALA A 157 6.21 -2.51 12.61
N LEU A 158 5.42 -2.02 13.58
CA LEU A 158 4.55 -2.86 14.39
C LEU A 158 3.52 -3.60 13.54
N LEU A 159 2.82 -2.88 12.66
CA LEU A 159 1.81 -3.50 11.78
C LEU A 159 2.42 -4.48 10.80
N SER A 160 3.63 -4.19 10.31
CA SER A 160 4.35 -5.11 9.45
C SER A 160 4.72 -6.38 10.21
N ALA A 161 5.26 -6.28 11.42
CA ALA A 161 5.62 -7.43 12.23
C ALA A 161 4.39 -8.30 12.55
N ASP A 162 3.30 -7.70 13.01
CA ASP A 162 2.03 -8.39 13.30
C ASP A 162 1.46 -9.09 12.05
N SER A 163 1.51 -8.44 10.88
CA SER A 163 1.00 -9.03 9.65
C SER A 163 1.89 -10.18 9.15
N ASN A 164 3.20 -10.11 9.38
CA ASN A 164 4.12 -11.21 9.06
C ASN A 164 3.92 -12.40 10.00
N LYS A 165 3.65 -12.18 11.29
CA LYS A 165 3.25 -13.26 12.22
C LYS A 165 1.98 -13.96 11.74
N LEU A 166 0.97 -13.19 11.34
CA LEU A 166 -0.25 -13.76 10.76
C LEU A 166 0.05 -14.57 9.49
N TYR A 167 0.89 -14.05 8.59
CA TYR A 167 1.27 -14.77 7.37
C TYR A 167 2.02 -16.08 7.66
N LEU A 168 2.96 -16.06 8.61
CA LEU A 168 3.70 -17.23 9.06
C LEU A 168 2.72 -18.34 9.52
N ASN A 169 1.78 -17.98 10.40
CA ASN A 169 0.81 -18.91 10.97
C ASN A 169 -0.20 -19.47 9.96
N GLU A 170 -0.69 -18.62 9.04
CA GLU A 170 -1.77 -19.01 8.12
C GLU A 170 -1.27 -19.71 6.85
N ILE A 171 -0.08 -19.33 6.35
CA ILE A 171 0.41 -19.76 5.03
C ILE A 171 1.60 -20.69 5.13
N ILE A 172 2.57 -20.40 6.00
CA ILE A 172 3.83 -21.15 6.04
C ILE A 172 3.72 -22.28 7.07
N GLN A 173 2.79 -23.20 6.82
CA GLN A 173 2.64 -24.40 7.63
C GLN A 173 3.92 -25.25 7.52
N GLU A 174 4.43 -25.72 8.65
CA GLU A 174 5.64 -26.56 8.75
C GLU A 174 6.96 -25.85 8.37
N CYS A 175 7.10 -24.55 8.67
CA CYS A 175 8.38 -23.87 8.53
C CYS A 175 9.39 -24.38 9.58
N PRO A 176 10.55 -24.96 9.19
CA PRO A 176 11.55 -25.43 10.15
C PRO A 176 12.09 -24.33 11.07
N ASP A 177 12.05 -23.09 10.60
CA ASP A 177 12.55 -21.91 11.30
C ASP A 177 11.42 -21.05 11.90
N GLU A 178 10.19 -21.57 12.00
CA GLU A 178 9.00 -20.85 12.49
C GLU A 178 9.28 -20.13 13.82
N ASP A 179 9.74 -20.89 14.82
CA ASP A 179 10.07 -20.35 16.14
C ASP A 179 11.14 -19.26 16.06
N GLN A 180 12.15 -19.42 15.19
CA GLN A 180 13.20 -18.43 15.05
C GLN A 180 12.66 -17.14 14.42
N ILE A 181 11.83 -17.24 13.39
CA ILE A 181 11.21 -16.10 12.72
C ILE A 181 10.26 -15.38 13.69
N ASP A 182 9.44 -16.12 14.43
CA ASP A 182 8.50 -15.54 15.39
C ASP A 182 9.22 -14.76 16.50
N ASN A 183 10.31 -15.33 17.04
CA ASN A 183 11.17 -14.66 18.01
C ASN A 183 11.83 -13.38 17.46
N LEU A 184 12.24 -13.39 16.18
CA LEU A 184 12.80 -12.19 15.53
C LEU A 184 11.74 -11.10 15.35
N LEU A 185 10.50 -11.48 15.02
CA LEU A 185 9.38 -10.54 14.91
C LEU A 185 9.02 -9.95 16.28
N ASP A 186 9.05 -10.74 17.35
CA ASP A 186 8.85 -10.24 18.72
C ASP A 186 9.96 -9.29 19.18
N ASP A 187 11.22 -9.59 18.86
CA ASP A 187 12.34 -8.70 19.16
C ASP A 187 12.18 -7.34 18.45
N ILE A 188 11.72 -7.33 17.18
CA ILE A 188 11.40 -6.08 16.46
C ILE A 188 10.28 -5.32 17.18
N ILE A 189 9.17 -5.99 17.52
CA ILE A 189 8.04 -5.37 18.22
C ILE A 189 8.49 -4.73 19.53
N LEU A 190 9.30 -5.46 20.32
CA LEU A 190 9.82 -4.97 21.59
C LEU A 190 10.70 -3.74 21.40
N ARG A 191 11.65 -3.78 20.46
CA ARG A 191 12.55 -2.64 20.20
C ARG A 191 11.80 -1.41 19.74
N VAL A 192 10.80 -1.57 18.87
CA VAL A 192 9.97 -0.46 18.39
C VAL A 192 9.20 0.17 19.54
N ARG A 193 8.60 -0.63 20.43
CA ARG A 193 7.89 -0.10 21.61
C ARG A 193 8.82 0.67 22.55
N VAL A 194 10.01 0.13 22.82
CA VAL A 194 11.02 0.83 23.64
C VAL A 194 11.45 2.14 22.98
N ALA A 195 11.67 2.14 21.67
CA ALA A 195 12.06 3.34 20.94
C ALA A 195 10.96 4.41 20.96
N ASP A 196 9.70 4.00 20.80
CA ASP A 196 8.53 4.87 20.88
C ASP A 196 8.40 5.50 22.27
N GLU A 197 8.46 4.69 23.33
CA GLU A 197 8.41 5.17 24.71
C GLU A 197 9.53 6.17 25.05
N LEU A 198 10.77 5.88 24.62
CA LEU A 198 11.90 6.79 24.83
C LEU A 198 11.76 8.08 24.04
N HIS A 199 11.21 8.00 22.82
CA HIS A 199 10.95 9.18 22.00
C HIS A 199 9.87 10.07 22.61
N GLU A 200 8.78 9.48 23.11
CA GLU A 200 7.75 10.22 23.84
C GLU A 200 8.30 10.86 25.13
N GLN A 201 9.18 10.16 25.87
CA GLN A 201 9.86 10.76 27.02
C GLN A 201 10.75 11.94 26.63
N PHE A 202 11.45 11.87 25.49
CA PHE A 202 12.27 12.95 24.98
C PHE A 202 11.43 14.18 24.63
N LEU A 203 10.31 14.01 23.92
CA LEU A 203 9.40 15.11 23.56
C LEU A 203 8.77 15.79 24.78
N ASN A 204 8.51 15.03 25.85
CA ASN A 204 7.91 15.57 27.09
C ASN A 204 8.94 16.19 28.07
N GLN A 205 10.23 16.18 27.73
CA GLN A 205 11.30 16.82 28.52
C GLN A 205 11.68 18.21 28.00
N GLU A 206 11.24 18.59 26.79
CA GLU A 206 11.37 19.94 26.22
C GLU A 206 10.20 20.86 26.60
#